data_AF-A0A7X1NSM0-F1
#
_entry.id   AF-A0A7X1NSM0-F1
#
_cell.length_a   1.000
_cell.length_b   1.000
_cell.length_c   1.000
_cell.angle_alpha   90.00
_cell.angle_beta   90.00
_cell.angle_gamma   90.00
#
_symmetry.space_group_name_H-M   'P 1'
#
loop_
_entity.id
_entity.type
_entity.pdbx_description
1 polymer ?
#
loop_
_entity_poly.entity_id
_entity_poly.type
_entity_poly.pdbx_seq_one_letter_code
_entity_poly.pdbx_strand_id
1 'polypeptide(L)'
;MNFWEQASPPRGWMLDAFVLSDVEDLTQVHQWIEENARGRRFELFVEMQHEPVKPFASPRESGLIRLLGSNPNAGEPVYISAFAPS
;
A
#
# COMPACT_ATOMS: atom_id res chain seq x y z
N MET A 1 -2.18 4.52 0.72
CA MET A 1 -0.71 4.58 0.78
C MET A 1 -0.20 3.20 1.12
N ASN A 2 0.77 2.70 0.37
CA ASN A 2 1.37 1.38 0.61
C ASN A 2 2.85 1.55 0.89
N PHE A 3 3.37 0.93 1.95
CA PHE A 3 4.79 0.72 2.15
C PHE A 3 5.15 -0.74 1.93
N TRP A 4 6.27 -0.96 1.24
CA TRP A 4 6.74 -2.27 0.87
C TRP A 4 8.06 -2.57 1.55
N GLU A 5 8.12 -3.72 2.22
CA GLU A 5 9.32 -4.22 2.87
C GLU A 5 9.63 -5.64 2.39
N GLN A 6 10.90 -5.89 2.05
CA GLN A 6 11.35 -7.22 1.67
C GLN A 6 11.94 -7.91 2.90
N ALA A 7 11.17 -8.79 3.55
CA ALA A 7 11.60 -9.48 4.76
C ALA A 7 12.86 -10.35 4.53
N SER A 8 12.88 -11.14 3.45
CA SER A 8 14.06 -11.88 2.96
C SER A 8 13.72 -12.67 1.68
N PRO A 9 14.59 -12.72 0.66
CA PRO A 9 14.42 -13.66 -0.45
C PRO A 9 14.41 -15.11 0.07
N PRO A 10 13.57 -16.02 -0.46
CA PRO A 10 12.69 -15.89 -1.64
C PRO A 10 11.27 -15.39 -1.32
N ARG A 11 11.01 -14.80 -0.14
CA ARG A 11 9.67 -14.32 0.22
C ARG A 11 9.33 -13.05 -0.60
N GLY A 12 8.06 -12.93 -0.97
CA GLY A 12 7.52 -11.74 -1.63
C GLY A 12 7.58 -10.51 -0.72
N TRP A 13 7.37 -9.32 -1.32
CA TRP A 13 7.32 -8.08 -0.56
C TRP A 13 6.10 -8.04 0.34
N MET A 14 6.30 -7.68 1.60
CA MET A 14 5.25 -7.46 2.60
C MET A 14 4.69 -6.04 2.44
N LEU A 15 3.39 -5.90 2.70
CA LEU A 15 2.63 -4.67 2.53
C LEU A 15 2.13 -4.14 3.87
N ASP A 16 2.48 -2.91 4.19
CA ASP A 16 1.78 -2.09 5.18
C ASP A 16 0.95 -1.02 4.46
N ALA A 17 -0.36 -1.02 4.64
CA ALA A 17 -1.27 -0.08 4.00
C ALA A 17 -1.86 0.93 4.99
N PHE A 18 -1.88 2.20 4.58
CA PHE A 18 -2.39 3.32 5.35
C PHE A 18 -3.38 4.15 4.53
N VAL A 19 -4.42 4.64 5.19
CA VAL A 19 -5.31 5.69 4.68
C VAL A 19 -4.89 6.99 5.36
N LEU A 20 -4.60 8.02 4.56
CA LEU A 20 -4.35 9.36 5.06
C LEU A 20 -5.62 10.18 4.86
N SER A 21 -6.26 10.58 5.96
CA SER A 21 -7.43 11.47 5.96
C SER A 21 -7.03 12.85 6.43
N ASP A 22 -7.90 13.84 6.18
CA ASP A 22 -7.77 15.21 6.71
C ASP A 22 -6.46 15.91 6.31
N VAL A 23 -5.89 15.52 5.17
CA VAL A 23 -4.69 16.12 4.59
C VAL A 23 -5.11 17.33 3.74
N GLU A 24 -4.50 18.49 4.00
CA GLU A 24 -4.83 19.72 3.26
C GLU A 24 -4.24 19.72 1.84
N ASP A 25 -3.01 19.22 1.69
CA ASP A 25 -2.30 19.23 0.41
C ASP A 25 -1.24 18.12 0.30
N LEU A 26 -0.62 18.01 -0.89
CA LEU A 26 0.43 17.03 -1.16
C LEU A 26 1.70 17.26 -0.32
N THR A 27 1.98 18.48 0.14
CA THR A 27 3.15 18.77 0.97
C THR A 27 3.08 18.02 2.29
N GLN A 28 1.91 18.02 2.94
CA GLN A 28 1.69 17.23 4.16
C GLN A 28 1.83 15.72 3.90
N VAL A 29 1.34 15.23 2.75
CA VAL A 29 1.52 13.83 2.35
C VAL A 29 3.00 13.49 2.21
N HIS A 30 3.77 14.36 1.55
CA HIS A 30 5.21 14.16 1.36
C HIS A 30 5.96 14.12 2.68
N GLN A 31 5.69 15.07 3.59
CA GLN A 31 6.29 15.08 4.92
C GLN A 31 5.96 13.80 5.69
N TRP A 32 4.68 13.38 5.68
CA TRP A 32 4.27 12.15 6.35
C TRP A 32 4.99 10.92 5.78
N ILE A 33 5.19 10.85 4.46
CA ILE A 33 5.96 9.78 3.82
C ILE A 33 7.40 9.79 4.33
N GLU A 34 8.07 10.94 4.36
CA GLU A 34 9.46 11.02 4.83
C GLU A 34 9.62 10.52 6.27
N GLU A 35 8.67 10.86 7.15
CA GLU A 35 8.66 10.45 8.55
C GLU A 35 8.36 8.94 8.74
N ASN A 36 7.52 8.35 7.89
CA ASN A 36 6.98 6.99 8.08
C ASN A 36 7.56 5.92 7.14
N ALA A 37 8.16 6.33 6.01
CA ALA A 37 8.69 5.40 5.03
C ALA A 37 9.86 4.59 5.61
N ARG A 38 10.72 5.21 6.42
CA ARG A 38 11.93 4.58 6.98
C ARG A 38 12.79 3.89 5.90
N GLY A 39 12.89 4.52 4.73
CA GLY A 39 13.62 3.99 3.56
C GLY A 39 12.89 2.91 2.75
N ARG A 40 11.65 2.53 3.14
CA ARG A 40 10.84 1.56 2.40
C ARG A 40 10.35 2.14 1.07
N ARG A 41 10.20 1.26 0.08
CA ARG A 41 9.53 1.60 -1.18
C ARG A 41 8.04 1.85 -0.89
N PHE A 42 7.41 2.71 -1.67
CA PHE A 42 6.01 3.06 -1.43
C PHE A 42 5.20 3.24 -2.70
N GLU A 43 3.88 3.27 -2.54
CA GLU A 43 2.92 3.70 -3.56
C GLU A 43 1.91 4.68 -2.94
N LEU A 44 1.77 5.85 -3.56
CA LEU A 44 0.76 6.84 -3.21
C LEU A 44 -0.44 6.70 -4.16
N PHE A 45 -1.63 6.65 -3.59
CA PHE A 45 -2.89 6.64 -4.32
C PHE A 45 -3.78 7.78 -3.82
N VAL A 46 -4.59 8.32 -4.72
CA VAL A 46 -5.68 9.25 -4.42
C VAL A 46 -7.02 8.61 -4.76
N GLU A 47 -8.02 8.87 -3.93
CA GLU A 47 -9.40 8.46 -4.18
C GLU A 47 -10.08 9.43 -5.14
N MET A 48 -10.78 8.88 -6.14
CA MET A 48 -11.49 9.68 -7.14
C MET A 48 -12.81 10.26 -6.64
N GLN A 49 -13.44 9.60 -5.67
CA GLN A 49 -14.62 10.07 -4.97
C GLN A 49 -14.32 10.00 -3.48
N HIS A 50 -14.71 11.04 -2.75
CA HIS A 50 -14.63 11.00 -1.30
C HIS A 50 -15.61 9.95 -0.76
N GLU A 51 -15.08 8.94 -0.08
CA GLU A 51 -15.88 7.97 0.65
C GLU A 51 -15.67 8.15 2.17
N PRO A 52 -16.75 8.18 2.97
CA PRO A 52 -16.65 8.29 4.42
C PRO A 52 -15.79 7.17 5.01
N VAL A 53 -15.07 7.44 6.10
CA VAL A 53 -14.37 6.38 6.83
C VAL A 53 -15.40 5.42 7.43
N LYS A 54 -15.27 4.13 7.12
CA LYS A 54 -16.15 3.05 7.58
C LYS A 54 -15.36 2.06 8.44
N PRO A 55 -16.04 1.20 9.23
CA PRO A 55 -15.37 0.11 9.95
C PRO A 55 -14.55 -0.78 9.02
N PHE A 56 -13.48 -1.37 9.54
CA PHE A 56 -12.54 -2.19 8.77
C PHE A 56 -13.19 -3.36 7.99
N ALA A 57 -14.28 -3.93 8.52
CA ALA A 57 -15.02 -5.01 7.88
C ALA A 57 -15.82 -4.58 6.63
N SER A 58 -15.94 -3.26 6.40
CA SER A 58 -16.61 -2.70 5.22
C SER A 58 -15.55 -2.18 4.25
N PRO A 59 -15.24 -2.92 3.18
CA PRO A 59 -14.23 -2.49 2.22
C PRO A 59 -14.65 -1.15 1.58
N ARG A 60 -13.65 -0.31 1.30
CA ARG A 60 -13.82 0.91 0.52
C ARG A 60 -13.96 0.53 -0.96
N GLU A 61 -14.85 1.18 -1.68
CA GLU A 61 -15.15 0.88 -3.09
C GLU A 61 -14.68 1.99 -4.04
N SER A 62 -14.22 3.11 -3.49
CA SER A 62 -13.73 4.25 -4.26
C SER A 62 -12.58 3.86 -5.19
N GLY A 63 -12.69 4.30 -6.46
CA GLY A 63 -11.62 4.12 -7.43
C GLY A 63 -10.34 4.83 -6.98
N LEU A 64 -9.21 4.14 -7.11
CA LEU A 64 -7.89 4.67 -6.75
C LEU A 64 -7.08 5.00 -8.01
N ILE A 65 -6.48 6.18 -8.04
CA ILE A 65 -5.44 6.53 -9.01
C ILE A 65 -4.09 6.52 -8.31
N ARG A 66 -3.12 5.77 -8.85
CA ARG A 66 -1.73 5.84 -8.37
C ARG A 66 -1.11 7.15 -8.82
N LEU A 67 -0.64 7.95 -7.87
CA LEU A 67 0.07 9.20 -8.14
C LEU A 67 1.59 8.97 -8.22
N LEU A 68 2.14 8.16 -7.31
CA LEU A 68 3.58 7.94 -7.19
C LEU A 68 3.91 6.49 -6.82
N GLY A 69 5.13 6.08 -7.16
CA GLY A 69 5.69 4.78 -6.78
C GLY A 69 5.30 3.63 -7.72
N SER A 70 5.67 2.41 -7.32
CA SER A 70 5.41 1.18 -8.08
C SER A 70 5.29 -0.02 -7.16
N ASN A 71 4.33 -0.92 -7.44
CA ASN A 71 4.21 -2.21 -6.76
C ASN A 71 5.41 -3.10 -7.13
N PRO A 72 6.27 -3.49 -6.17
CA PRO A 72 7.42 -4.34 -6.44
C PRO A 72 7.06 -5.81 -6.68
N ASN A 73 5.83 -6.23 -6.36
CA ASN A 73 5.30 -7.55 -6.71
C ASN A 73 4.61 -7.55 -8.09
N ALA A 74 4.55 -6.42 -8.81
CA ALA A 74 3.91 -6.39 -10.12
C ALA A 74 4.70 -7.22 -11.12
N GLY A 75 4.07 -8.27 -11.66
CA GLY A 75 4.71 -9.20 -12.60
C GLY A 75 5.56 -10.29 -11.94
N GLU A 76 5.67 -10.27 -10.60
CA GLU A 76 6.39 -11.30 -9.85
C GLU A 76 5.47 -12.51 -9.55
N PRO A 77 6.00 -13.75 -9.60
CA PRO A 77 5.23 -14.93 -9.23
C PRO A 77 4.82 -14.89 -7.75
N VAL A 78 3.52 -14.95 -7.48
CA VAL A 78 3.00 -15.09 -6.10
C VAL A 78 2.94 -16.56 -5.75
N TYR A 79 3.65 -16.97 -4.71
CA TYR A 79 3.55 -18.32 -4.16
C TYR A 79 2.32 -18.42 -3.23
N ILE A 80 1.29 -19.14 -3.67
CA ILE A 80 0.00 -19.20 -2.95
C ILE A 80 -0.02 -20.37 -1.94
N SER A 81 0.63 -21.49 -2.24
CA SER A 81 0.96 -22.60 -1.31
C SER A 81 1.65 -23.75 -2.08
N ALA A 82 2.31 -24.67 -1.35
CA ALA A 82 2.52 -26.04 -1.85
C ALA A 82 1.72 -27.01 -0.99
N PHE A 83 1.03 -27.94 -1.65
CA PHE A 83 0.51 -29.13 -1.01
C PHE A 83 1.67 -30.09 -0.76
N ALA A 84 1.94 -30.39 0.52
CA ALA A 84 2.77 -31.54 0.89
C ALA A 84 1.84 -32.77 0.93
N PRO A 85 2.04 -33.80 0.09
CA PRO A 85 1.34 -35.06 0.27
C PRO A 85 1.79 -35.71 1.58
N SER A 86 0.82 -36.15 2.38
CA SER A 86 0.99 -36.96 3.59
C SER A 86 1.51 -38.35 3.28
#